data_AF-A0A7Y2YVC4-F1
#
_entry.id   AF-A0A7Y2YVC4-F1
#
_cell.length_a   1.000
_cell.length_b   1.000
_cell.length_c   1.000
_cell.angle_alpha   90.00
_cell.angle_beta   90.00
_cell.angle_gamma   90.00
#
_symmetry.space_group_name_H-M   'P 1'
#
loop_
_entity.id
_entity.type
_entity.pdbx_description
1 polymer ?
#
loop_
_entity_poly.entity_id
_entity_poly.type
_entity_poly.pdbx_seq_one_letter_code
_entity_poly.pdbx_strand_id
1 'polypeptide(L)'
;MSGRKLPPTAYAIEEGQEYVPLTAGQTLTEFTVKAVLAGIVLGVIFGAANTYLGLKAGLTISTSIPVAVLTVVAFRVFQAFGLSHSILETNMSQTVGSASSSVASGVLFTIPALFIWGLNPEWLQVSLLAMCGGLIGVVSMIPLRSFLIKREHGSLPYPEGMACAEVLVAAEEGGAQAAGVFWGIGVGMAFKLLTDGLKLVRGVFEVGLPERAAVTISVSPPLIGVGYILGIRIATVMVAGGVLSALIIIPAIYLWGSGLTEPLYPETVKLIRDMTTDEIWNRYVRYIGAGAVATGGLITLIRSIPTMIESFRLGVQQISRRASDAFQAVDRTDRDLSPRTVVIIIVAIMAVMT
;
A
#
# COMPACT_ATOMS: atom_id res chain seq x y z
N MET A 1 26.84 -18.07 -19.19
CA MET A 1 26.29 -18.25 -17.83
C MET A 1 24.80 -17.99 -17.93
N SER A 2 23.98 -19.05 -17.79
CA SER A 2 22.52 -18.90 -17.85
C SER A 2 22.08 -18.02 -16.70
N GLY A 3 21.40 -16.93 -17.01
CA GLY A 3 20.86 -16.00 -16.03
C GLY A 3 19.98 -16.70 -14.99
N ARG A 4 20.08 -16.29 -13.73
CA ARG A 4 19.22 -16.80 -12.65
C ARG A 4 17.82 -16.27 -12.92
N LYS A 5 16.90 -17.15 -13.28
CA LYS A 5 15.46 -16.84 -13.40
C LYS A 5 14.70 -17.53 -12.28
N LEU A 6 13.52 -16.99 -11.95
CA LEU A 6 12.60 -17.70 -11.08
C LEU A 6 12.23 -19.06 -11.71
N PRO A 7 12.10 -20.12 -10.90
CA PRO A 7 11.69 -21.41 -11.41
C PRO A 7 10.25 -21.32 -11.95
N PRO A 8 9.87 -22.11 -12.99
CA PRO A 8 8.52 -22.09 -13.56
C PRO A 8 7.41 -22.33 -12.52
N THR A 9 7.72 -23.13 -11.50
CA THR A 9 6.84 -23.43 -10.36
C THR A 9 6.53 -22.23 -9.48
N ALA A 10 7.23 -21.09 -9.65
CA ALA A 10 6.91 -19.84 -8.99
C ALA A 10 5.66 -19.16 -9.59
N TYR A 11 5.36 -19.41 -10.87
CA TYR A 11 4.24 -18.75 -11.57
C TYR A 11 2.97 -19.62 -11.60
N ALA A 12 3.15 -20.93 -11.72
CA ALA A 12 2.07 -21.90 -11.72
C ALA A 12 2.57 -23.23 -11.17
N ILE A 13 1.82 -23.81 -10.24
CA ILE A 13 2.06 -25.16 -9.73
C ILE A 13 1.03 -26.09 -10.39
N GLU A 14 1.50 -27.15 -11.06
CA GLU A 14 0.65 -28.24 -11.52
C GLU A 14 0.26 -29.17 -10.35
N GLU A 15 -0.88 -29.87 -10.44
CA GLU A 15 -1.33 -30.80 -9.38
C GLU A 15 -0.23 -31.81 -9.00
N GLY A 16 0.24 -31.73 -7.76
CA GLY A 16 1.28 -32.61 -7.20
C GLY A 16 2.71 -32.07 -7.23
N GLN A 17 2.96 -30.87 -7.77
CA GLN A 17 4.27 -30.22 -7.67
C GLN A 17 4.37 -29.37 -6.40
N GLU A 18 5.54 -29.38 -5.73
CA GLU A 18 5.85 -28.43 -4.66
C GLU A 18 6.77 -27.32 -5.19
N TYR A 19 6.47 -26.08 -4.83
CA TYR A 19 7.34 -24.95 -5.13
C TYR A 19 8.62 -25.02 -4.30
N VAL A 20 9.76 -25.11 -4.97
CA VAL A 20 11.10 -25.07 -4.36
C VAL A 20 11.67 -23.66 -4.53
N PRO A 21 11.92 -22.91 -3.44
CA PRO A 21 12.49 -21.56 -3.52
C PRO A 21 13.87 -21.51 -4.18
N LEU A 22 14.19 -20.42 -4.87
CA LEU A 22 15.48 -20.21 -5.55
C LEU A 22 16.70 -20.40 -4.65
N THR A 23 16.57 -20.05 -3.37
CA THR A 23 17.63 -20.13 -2.36
C THR A 23 17.50 -21.38 -1.47
N ALA A 24 16.71 -22.37 -1.87
CA ALA A 24 16.60 -23.66 -1.18
C ALA A 24 17.98 -24.34 -1.14
N GLY A 25 18.36 -24.88 0.03
CA GLY A 25 19.67 -25.52 0.24
C GLY A 25 20.89 -24.59 0.31
N GLN A 26 20.74 -23.27 0.07
CA GLN A 26 21.85 -22.32 0.18
C GLN A 26 21.85 -21.64 1.55
N THR A 27 23.04 -21.50 2.16
CA THR A 27 23.27 -20.71 3.37
C THR A 27 23.78 -19.32 2.98
N LEU A 28 22.84 -18.42 2.71
CA LEU A 28 23.14 -17.01 2.42
C LEU A 28 22.91 -16.17 3.67
N THR A 29 23.58 -15.01 3.76
CA THR A 29 23.30 -14.01 4.79
C THR A 29 21.91 -13.41 4.56
N GLU A 30 21.06 -13.35 5.58
CA GLU A 30 19.68 -12.83 5.46
C GLU A 30 19.47 -11.59 6.32
N PHE A 31 19.88 -11.68 7.58
CA PHE A 31 19.67 -10.64 8.58
C PHE A 31 20.99 -9.94 8.91
N THR A 32 21.12 -8.69 8.46
CA THR A 32 22.28 -7.84 8.77
C THR A 32 21.86 -6.43 9.11
N VAL A 33 22.71 -5.73 9.87
CA VAL A 33 22.46 -4.35 10.30
C VAL A 33 22.26 -3.42 9.10
N LYS A 34 23.06 -3.57 8.04
CA LYS A 34 22.89 -2.78 6.80
C LYS A 34 21.53 -3.00 6.13
N ALA A 35 21.00 -4.23 6.14
CA ALA A 35 19.69 -4.53 5.58
C ALA A 35 18.55 -3.93 6.39
N VAL A 36 18.63 -4.04 7.71
CA VAL A 36 17.63 -3.44 8.60
C VAL A 36 17.65 -1.91 8.49
N LEU A 37 18.83 -1.29 8.51
CA LEU A 37 18.95 0.17 8.42
C LEU A 37 18.49 0.70 7.06
N ALA A 38 18.88 0.07 5.96
CA ALA A 38 18.42 0.45 4.62
C ALA A 38 16.89 0.36 4.52
N GLY A 39 16.31 -0.72 5.05
CA GLY A 39 14.87 -0.92 5.11
C GLY A 39 14.16 0.14 5.95
N ILE A 40 14.70 0.50 7.13
CA ILE A 40 14.15 1.56 7.99
C ILE A 40 14.16 2.91 7.27
N VAL A 41 15.28 3.28 6.65
CA VAL A 41 15.40 4.57 5.94
C VAL A 41 14.39 4.65 4.80
N LEU A 42 14.33 3.62 3.95
CA LEU A 42 13.35 3.55 2.86
C LEU A 42 11.92 3.52 3.42
N GLY A 43 11.68 2.78 4.50
CA GLY A 43 10.39 2.69 5.17
C GLY A 43 9.91 4.02 5.72
N VAL A 44 10.78 4.84 6.32
CA VAL A 44 10.43 6.19 6.79
C VAL A 44 10.06 7.10 5.61
N ILE A 45 10.85 7.07 4.54
CA ILE A 45 10.61 7.91 3.35
C ILE A 45 9.28 7.53 2.68
N PHE A 46 9.07 6.24 2.40
CA PHE A 46 7.85 5.76 1.74
C PHE A 46 6.65 5.78 2.65
N GLY A 47 6.83 5.56 3.95
CA GLY A 47 5.77 5.71 4.95
C GLY A 47 5.25 7.14 4.96
N ALA A 48 6.14 8.13 5.09
CA ALA A 48 5.79 9.54 5.07
C ALA A 48 5.14 9.95 3.73
N ALA A 49 5.70 9.52 2.59
CA ALA A 49 5.15 9.80 1.28
C ALA A 49 3.74 9.20 1.10
N ASN A 50 3.53 7.96 1.54
CA ASN A 50 2.25 7.26 1.42
C ASN A 50 1.20 7.85 2.37
N THR A 51 1.58 8.23 3.60
CA THR A 51 0.67 8.97 4.51
C THR A 51 0.28 10.31 3.92
N TYR A 52 1.23 11.08 3.36
CA TYR A 52 0.92 12.36 2.72
C TYR A 52 -0.05 12.19 1.54
N LEU A 53 0.20 11.23 0.66
CA LEU A 53 -0.68 10.97 -0.50
C LEU A 53 -2.03 10.41 -0.07
N GLY A 54 -2.06 9.54 0.94
CA GLY A 54 -3.29 9.03 1.54
C GLY A 54 -4.17 10.15 2.10
N LEU A 55 -3.58 11.11 2.83
CA LEU A 55 -4.32 12.24 3.38
C LEU A 55 -4.72 13.27 2.32
N LYS A 56 -3.88 13.50 1.30
CA LYS A 56 -4.14 14.51 0.27
C LYS A 56 -5.11 14.03 -0.82
N ALA A 57 -4.94 12.79 -1.27
CA ALA A 57 -5.63 12.25 -2.43
C ALA A 57 -6.64 11.13 -2.07
N GLY A 58 -6.70 10.72 -0.80
CA GLY A 58 -7.60 9.66 -0.34
C GLY A 58 -7.21 8.26 -0.82
N LEU A 59 -5.99 8.10 -1.36
CA LEU A 59 -5.51 6.86 -1.95
C LEU A 59 -4.08 6.58 -1.51
N THR A 60 -3.80 5.31 -1.24
CA THR A 60 -2.47 4.80 -0.93
C THR A 60 -1.89 4.08 -2.15
N ILE A 61 -0.58 3.97 -2.20
CA ILE A 61 0.15 3.26 -3.26
C ILE A 61 0.85 2.08 -2.64
N SER A 62 0.87 0.96 -3.34
CA SER A 62 1.75 -0.15 -3.00
C SER A 62 3.22 0.30 -3.07
N THR A 63 3.90 0.34 -1.92
CA THR A 63 5.30 0.75 -1.83
C THR A 63 6.26 -0.41 -2.08
N SER A 64 5.77 -1.66 -2.09
CA SER A 64 6.60 -2.87 -2.17
C SER A 64 7.51 -2.92 -3.39
N ILE A 65 6.98 -2.62 -4.59
CA ILE A 65 7.74 -2.67 -5.84
C ILE A 65 8.78 -1.53 -5.91
N PRO A 66 8.41 -0.24 -5.70
CA PRO A 66 9.41 0.84 -5.65
C PRO A 66 10.50 0.62 -4.61
N VAL A 67 10.13 0.14 -3.42
CA VAL A 67 11.09 -0.17 -2.35
C VAL A 67 12.01 -1.31 -2.76
N ALA A 68 11.53 -2.35 -3.46
CA ALA A 68 12.37 -3.43 -3.98
C ALA A 68 13.46 -2.89 -4.91
N VAL A 69 13.07 -2.07 -5.88
CA VAL A 69 14.00 -1.47 -6.86
C VAL A 69 15.01 -0.55 -6.15
N LEU A 70 14.55 0.30 -5.24
CA LEU A 70 15.43 1.22 -4.52
C LEU A 70 16.38 0.50 -3.55
N THR A 71 15.93 -0.59 -2.96
CA THR A 71 16.77 -1.44 -2.12
C THR A 71 17.89 -2.07 -2.95
N VAL A 72 17.58 -2.63 -4.13
CA VAL A 72 18.59 -3.11 -5.07
C VAL A 72 19.61 -2.02 -5.39
N VAL A 73 19.16 -0.81 -5.68
CA VAL A 73 20.04 0.32 -6.00
C VAL A 73 20.93 0.68 -4.80
N ALA A 74 20.37 0.77 -3.60
CA ALA A 74 21.12 1.06 -2.38
C ALA A 74 22.20 0.01 -2.11
N PHE A 75 21.87 -1.27 -2.25
CA PHE A 75 22.82 -2.36 -2.05
C PHE A 75 23.89 -2.46 -3.14
N ARG A 76 23.59 -2.07 -4.37
CA ARG A 76 24.61 -1.90 -5.43
C ARG A 76 25.58 -0.77 -5.11
N VAL A 77 25.09 0.33 -4.54
CA VAL A 77 25.96 1.40 -4.06
C VAL A 77 26.86 0.87 -2.93
N PHE A 78 26.33 0.12 -1.97
CA PHE A 78 27.15 -0.53 -0.94
C PHE A 78 28.18 -1.51 -1.51
N GLN A 79 27.84 -2.25 -2.56
CA GLN A 79 28.77 -3.12 -3.26
C GLN A 79 29.91 -2.35 -3.95
N ALA A 80 29.63 -1.18 -4.52
CA ALA A 80 30.66 -0.29 -5.05
C ALA A 80 31.62 0.22 -3.95
N PHE A 81 31.15 0.31 -2.70
CA PHE A 81 31.97 0.58 -1.52
C PHE A 81 32.61 -0.68 -0.90
N GLY A 82 32.56 -1.83 -1.59
CA GLY A 82 33.22 -3.07 -1.16
C GLY A 82 32.39 -3.96 -0.22
N LEU A 83 31.12 -3.63 0.04
CA LEU A 83 30.23 -4.44 0.88
C LEU A 83 29.47 -5.46 0.02
N SER A 84 29.90 -6.73 0.05
CA SER A 84 29.16 -7.84 -0.57
C SER A 84 27.76 -7.96 0.04
N HIS A 85 26.76 -8.29 -0.77
CA HIS A 85 25.41 -8.53 -0.27
C HIS A 85 24.76 -9.74 -0.93
N SER A 86 23.72 -10.28 -0.28
CA SER A 86 22.89 -11.36 -0.82
C SER A 86 21.52 -10.85 -1.29
N ILE A 87 20.85 -11.63 -2.13
CA ILE A 87 19.44 -11.41 -2.48
C ILE A 87 18.52 -11.41 -1.24
N LEU A 88 18.86 -12.19 -0.21
CA LEU A 88 18.06 -12.31 1.01
C LEU A 88 18.20 -11.09 1.92
N GLU A 89 19.37 -10.44 1.94
CA GLU A 89 19.54 -9.14 2.62
C GLU A 89 18.73 -8.04 1.92
N THR A 90 18.71 -8.07 0.58
CA THR A 90 17.93 -7.12 -0.23
C THR A 90 16.43 -7.36 -0.03
N ASN A 91 15.99 -8.62 0.02
CA ASN A 91 14.62 -8.99 0.35
C ASN A 91 14.22 -8.56 1.78
N MET A 92 15.10 -8.74 2.76
CA MET A 92 14.88 -8.32 4.14
C MET A 92 14.67 -6.80 4.23
N SER A 93 15.57 -6.02 3.62
CA SER A 93 15.44 -4.56 3.57
C SER A 93 14.16 -4.12 2.84
N GLN A 94 13.80 -4.78 1.74
CA GLN A 94 12.55 -4.51 1.03
C GLN A 94 11.33 -4.78 1.91
N THR A 95 11.33 -5.88 2.65
CA THR A 95 10.22 -6.27 3.54
C THR A 95 10.06 -5.28 4.68
N VAL A 96 11.17 -4.85 5.30
CA VAL A 96 11.16 -3.82 6.35
C VAL A 96 10.64 -2.49 5.81
N GLY A 97 11.10 -2.08 4.62
CA GLY A 97 10.69 -0.83 4.00
C GLY A 97 9.22 -0.82 3.54
N SER A 98 8.68 -1.95 3.07
CA SER A 98 7.29 -2.05 2.62
C SER A 98 6.30 -2.14 3.79
N ALA A 99 6.70 -2.74 4.91
CA ALA A 99 5.90 -2.86 6.13
C ALA A 99 5.44 -1.51 6.70
N SER A 100 6.21 -0.43 6.46
CA SER A 100 5.82 0.91 6.90
C SER A 100 4.51 1.38 6.27
N SER A 101 4.23 0.98 5.03
CA SER A 101 2.99 1.36 4.31
C SER A 101 1.75 0.69 4.91
N SER A 102 1.89 -0.54 5.41
CA SER A 102 0.81 -1.28 6.07
C SER A 102 0.42 -0.61 7.38
N VAL A 103 1.40 -0.22 8.21
CA VAL A 103 1.15 0.51 9.46
C VAL A 103 0.59 1.91 9.16
N ALA A 104 1.20 2.63 8.22
CA ALA A 104 0.75 3.96 7.82
C ALA A 104 -0.72 3.96 7.36
N SER A 105 -1.15 2.95 6.61
CA SER A 105 -2.53 2.82 6.14
C SER A 105 -3.53 2.68 7.29
N GLY A 106 -3.21 1.90 8.33
CA GLY A 106 -4.06 1.79 9.51
C GLY A 106 -4.20 3.12 10.27
N VAL A 107 -3.09 3.84 10.41
CA VAL A 107 -3.05 5.12 11.15
C VAL A 107 -3.73 6.24 10.36
N LEU A 108 -3.50 6.34 9.06
CA LEU A 108 -3.98 7.48 8.26
C LEU A 108 -5.50 7.50 8.10
N PHE A 109 -6.21 6.38 8.23
CA PHE A 109 -7.67 6.34 8.16
C PHE A 109 -8.34 6.51 9.52
N THR A 110 -7.65 6.18 10.61
CA THR A 110 -8.21 6.21 11.97
C THR A 110 -7.98 7.55 12.65
N ILE A 111 -6.77 8.12 12.55
CA ILE A 111 -6.39 9.34 13.27
C ILE A 111 -7.18 10.57 12.79
N PRO A 112 -7.34 10.84 11.48
CA PRO A 112 -8.16 11.99 11.05
C PRO A 112 -9.61 11.89 11.51
N ALA A 113 -10.17 10.68 11.62
CA ALA A 113 -11.54 10.49 12.12
C ALA A 113 -11.66 10.92 13.59
N LEU A 114 -10.66 10.62 14.43
CA LEU A 114 -10.63 11.08 15.83
C LEU A 114 -10.59 12.61 15.92
N PHE A 115 -9.78 13.26 15.09
CA PHE A 115 -9.72 14.73 15.03
C PHE A 115 -11.05 15.34 14.56
N ILE A 116 -11.74 14.71 13.59
CA ILE A 116 -13.06 15.16 13.13
C ILE A 116 -14.11 15.04 14.25
N TRP A 117 -14.00 14.06 15.14
CA TRP A 117 -14.85 13.92 16.33
C TRP A 117 -14.48 14.88 17.48
N GLY A 118 -13.49 15.76 17.28
CA GLY A 118 -13.04 16.70 18.31
C GLY A 118 -12.17 16.06 19.39
N LEU A 119 -11.71 14.82 19.18
CA LEU A 119 -10.73 14.17 20.05
C LEU A 119 -9.32 14.59 19.62
N ASN A 120 -8.48 14.96 20.60
CA ASN A 120 -7.08 15.29 20.38
C ASN A 120 -6.20 14.22 21.01
N PRO A 121 -5.93 13.10 20.30
CA PRO A 121 -5.10 12.03 20.86
C PRO A 121 -3.66 12.51 21.02
N GLU A 122 -3.03 12.13 22.14
CA GLU A 122 -1.64 12.49 22.40
C GLU A 122 -0.71 11.79 21.40
N TRP A 123 0.33 12.49 20.92
CA TRP A 123 1.30 11.93 19.95
C TRP A 123 1.94 10.63 20.44
N LEU A 124 2.22 10.52 21.73
CA LEU A 124 2.77 9.31 22.32
C LEU A 124 1.76 8.16 22.27
N GLN A 125 0.49 8.42 22.57
CA GLN A 125 -0.57 7.43 22.50
C GLN A 125 -0.78 6.92 21.08
N VAL A 126 -0.80 7.82 20.08
CA VAL A 126 -0.91 7.46 18.66
C VAL A 126 0.29 6.60 18.23
N SER A 127 1.49 6.99 18.64
CA SER A 127 2.72 6.29 18.27
C SER A 127 2.80 4.89 18.89
N LEU A 128 2.46 4.77 20.18
CA LEU A 128 2.40 3.48 20.87
C LEU A 128 1.33 2.57 20.28
N LEU A 129 0.14 3.10 19.98
CA LEU A 129 -0.94 2.35 19.35
C LEU A 129 -0.52 1.83 17.96
N ALA A 130 0.09 2.69 17.14
CA ALA A 130 0.60 2.31 15.82
C ALA A 130 1.71 1.25 15.91
N MET A 131 2.63 1.41 16.86
CA MET A 131 3.73 0.47 17.10
C MET A 131 3.21 -0.89 17.57
N CYS A 132 2.34 -0.93 18.57
CA CYS A 132 1.75 -2.17 19.06
C CYS A 132 0.89 -2.87 17.99
N GLY A 133 0.06 -2.11 17.26
CA GLY A 133 -0.71 -2.64 16.15
C GLY A 133 0.16 -3.23 15.04
N GLY A 134 1.25 -2.54 14.68
CA GLY A 134 2.25 -3.03 13.73
C GLY A 134 2.93 -4.31 14.19
N LEU A 135 3.37 -4.36 15.45
CA LEU A 135 3.99 -5.55 16.05
C LEU A 135 3.03 -6.75 16.09
N ILE A 136 1.77 -6.54 16.50
CA ILE A 136 0.74 -7.57 16.49
C ILE A 136 0.52 -8.10 15.07
N GLY A 137 0.47 -7.20 14.07
CA GLY A 137 0.35 -7.59 12.67
C GLY A 137 1.49 -8.49 12.18
N VAL A 138 2.74 -8.09 12.44
CA VAL A 138 3.94 -8.87 12.06
C VAL A 138 3.93 -10.25 12.73
N VAL A 139 3.63 -10.29 14.03
CA VAL A 139 3.62 -11.53 14.82
C VAL A 139 2.47 -12.45 14.39
N SER A 140 1.31 -11.89 14.06
CA SER A 140 0.14 -12.65 13.57
C SER A 140 0.36 -13.27 12.18
N MET A 141 1.29 -12.72 11.38
CA MET A 141 1.62 -13.27 10.06
C MET A 141 2.42 -14.57 10.14
N ILE A 142 3.17 -14.80 11.23
CA ILE A 142 4.02 -15.99 11.42
C ILE A 142 3.23 -17.31 11.23
N PRO A 143 2.11 -17.57 11.95
CA PRO A 143 1.35 -18.80 11.73
C PRO A 143 0.70 -18.86 10.33
N LEU A 144 0.21 -17.71 9.84
CA LEU A 144 -0.49 -17.61 8.55
C LEU A 144 0.43 -17.85 7.36
N ARG A 145 1.73 -17.54 7.47
CA ARG A 145 2.73 -17.74 6.43
C ARG A 145 2.72 -19.16 5.89
N SER A 146 2.75 -20.16 6.76
CA SER A 146 2.80 -21.58 6.35
C SER A 146 1.54 -22.01 5.59
N PHE A 147 0.40 -21.38 5.88
CA PHE A 147 -0.86 -21.64 5.19
C PHE A 147 -0.89 -20.92 3.84
N LEU A 148 -0.78 -19.59 3.87
CA LEU A 148 -0.89 -18.76 2.67
C LEU A 148 0.24 -19.06 1.69
N ILE A 149 1.49 -19.00 2.13
CA ILE A 149 2.64 -19.02 1.21
C ILE A 149 3.00 -20.44 0.76
N LYS A 150 2.87 -21.46 1.63
CA LYS A 150 3.28 -22.84 1.30
C LYS A 150 2.14 -23.67 0.74
N ARG A 151 0.99 -23.72 1.42
CA ARG A 151 -0.15 -24.56 1.00
C ARG A 151 -0.93 -23.95 -0.14
N GLU A 152 -1.15 -22.65 -0.11
CA GLU A 152 -1.96 -21.95 -1.10
C GLU A 152 -1.12 -21.33 -2.23
N HIS A 153 0.17 -21.67 -2.37
CA HIS A 153 1.04 -21.08 -3.41
C HIS A 153 0.49 -21.23 -4.84
N GLY A 154 -0.12 -22.39 -5.14
CA GLY A 154 -0.72 -22.67 -6.45
C GLY A 154 -2.16 -22.18 -6.63
N SER A 155 -2.82 -21.75 -5.55
CA SER A 155 -4.23 -21.37 -5.50
C SER A 155 -4.39 -19.85 -5.46
N LEU A 156 -3.52 -19.16 -4.71
CA LEU A 156 -3.53 -17.71 -4.55
C LEU A 156 -2.52 -17.04 -5.49
N PRO A 157 -2.93 -16.04 -6.29
CA PRO A 157 -2.00 -15.25 -7.06
C PRO A 157 -1.21 -14.30 -6.12
N TYR A 158 0.12 -14.31 -6.21
CA TYR A 158 1.02 -13.42 -5.46
C TYR A 158 1.64 -12.33 -6.35
N PRO A 159 0.86 -11.48 -7.04
CA PRO A 159 1.38 -10.61 -8.10
C PRO A 159 2.43 -9.62 -7.60
N GLU A 160 2.22 -9.00 -6.44
CA GLU A 160 3.18 -8.03 -5.89
C GLU A 160 4.46 -8.70 -5.36
N GLY A 161 4.31 -9.80 -4.63
CA GLY A 161 5.45 -10.57 -4.11
C GLY A 161 6.31 -11.14 -5.25
N MET A 162 5.66 -11.65 -6.30
CA MET A 162 6.31 -12.13 -7.51
C MET A 162 7.01 -11.00 -8.26
N ALA A 163 6.39 -9.84 -8.42
CA ALA A 163 7.03 -8.69 -9.05
C ALA A 163 8.27 -8.21 -8.27
N CYS A 164 8.21 -8.21 -6.93
CA CYS A 164 9.37 -7.88 -6.09
C CYS A 164 10.48 -8.93 -6.25
N ALA A 165 10.12 -10.22 -6.26
CA ALA A 165 11.07 -11.31 -6.46
C ALA A 165 11.76 -11.21 -7.83
N GLU A 166 11.01 -10.92 -8.90
CA GLU A 166 11.55 -10.68 -10.24
C GLU A 166 12.54 -9.52 -10.28
N VAL A 167 12.20 -8.40 -9.62
CA VAL A 167 13.12 -7.26 -9.50
C VAL A 167 14.41 -7.66 -8.80
N LEU A 168 14.32 -8.40 -7.70
CA LEU A 168 15.48 -8.86 -6.93
C LEU A 168 16.36 -9.85 -7.72
N VAL A 169 15.72 -10.77 -8.46
CA VAL A 169 16.41 -11.78 -9.27
C VAL A 169 17.06 -11.17 -10.51
N ALA A 170 16.33 -10.33 -11.26
CA ALA A 170 16.86 -9.59 -12.40
C ALA A 170 18.00 -8.63 -11.99
N ALA A 171 18.00 -8.17 -10.75
CA ALA A 171 19.07 -7.34 -10.21
C ALA A 171 20.40 -8.10 -10.00
N GLU A 172 20.37 -9.39 -9.65
CA GLU A 172 21.58 -10.23 -9.52
C GLU A 172 22.30 -10.39 -10.87
N GLU A 173 21.58 -10.35 -11.99
CA GLU A 173 22.15 -10.47 -13.35
C GLU A 173 22.98 -9.24 -13.79
N GLY A 174 23.03 -8.18 -12.99
CA GLY A 174 23.91 -7.02 -13.27
C GLY A 174 23.39 -6.06 -14.35
N GLY A 175 22.08 -6.04 -14.62
CA GLY A 175 21.48 -5.14 -15.63
C GLY A 175 21.45 -3.65 -15.23
N ALA A 176 21.41 -2.75 -16.22
CA ALA A 176 21.41 -1.28 -16.11
C ALA A 176 20.14 -0.65 -15.47
N GLN A 177 19.48 -1.32 -14.51
CA GLN A 177 18.24 -0.84 -13.90
C GLN A 177 18.42 0.37 -12.97
N ALA A 178 19.61 0.59 -12.40
CA ALA A 178 19.83 1.70 -11.46
C ALA A 178 19.69 3.08 -12.12
N ALA A 179 20.16 3.24 -13.36
CA ALA A 179 20.13 4.52 -14.06
C ALA A 179 18.71 5.06 -14.26
N GLY A 180 17.75 4.19 -14.60
CA GLY A 180 16.35 4.58 -14.79
C GLY A 180 15.70 5.11 -13.50
N VAL A 181 16.06 4.55 -12.34
CA VAL A 181 15.55 4.98 -11.03
C VAL A 181 16.09 6.36 -10.65
N PHE A 182 17.40 6.57 -10.83
CA PHE A 182 18.02 7.87 -10.57
C PHE A 182 17.48 8.95 -11.51
N TRP A 183 17.27 8.62 -12.79
CA TRP A 183 16.59 9.52 -13.73
C TRP A 183 15.15 9.82 -13.31
N GLY A 184 14.39 8.81 -12.87
CA GLY A 184 13.02 8.99 -12.37
C GLY A 184 12.95 9.91 -11.17
N ILE A 185 13.83 9.73 -10.17
CA ILE A 185 13.92 10.61 -9.00
C ILE A 185 14.30 12.03 -9.43
N GLY A 186 15.32 12.17 -10.29
CA GLY A 186 15.80 13.47 -10.77
C GLY A 186 14.75 14.24 -11.55
N VAL A 187 14.10 13.60 -12.51
CA VAL A 187 13.02 14.20 -13.32
C VAL A 187 11.81 14.51 -12.44
N GLY A 188 11.42 13.62 -11.54
CA GLY A 188 10.30 13.85 -10.61
C GLY A 188 10.56 15.03 -9.68
N MET A 189 11.78 15.14 -9.15
CA MET A 189 12.21 16.27 -8.31
C MET A 189 12.22 17.57 -9.11
N ALA A 190 12.83 17.58 -10.31
CA ALA A 190 12.86 18.75 -11.17
C ALA A 190 11.44 19.21 -11.56
N PHE A 191 10.57 18.28 -11.94
CA PHE A 191 9.20 18.58 -12.31
C PHE A 191 8.40 19.15 -11.13
N LYS A 192 8.53 18.57 -9.93
CA LYS A 192 7.87 19.11 -8.72
C LYS A 192 8.42 20.47 -8.29
N LEU A 193 9.73 20.68 -8.43
CA LEU A 193 10.36 21.99 -8.18
C LEU A 193 9.85 23.04 -9.17
N LEU A 194 9.64 22.68 -10.43
CA LEU A 194 9.11 23.58 -11.45
C LEU A 194 7.62 23.90 -11.24
N THR A 195 6.79 22.91 -10.91
CA THR A 195 5.34 23.11 -10.72
C THR A 195 5.01 23.77 -9.38
N ASP A 196 5.52 23.23 -8.27
CA ASP A 196 5.07 23.63 -6.92
C ASP A 196 6.05 24.63 -6.27
N GLY A 197 7.35 24.48 -6.53
CA GLY A 197 8.39 25.33 -5.95
C GLY A 197 8.51 26.70 -6.62
N LEU A 198 8.77 26.68 -7.93
CA LEU A 198 8.96 27.89 -8.74
C LEU A 198 7.65 28.43 -9.34
N LYS A 199 6.55 27.66 -9.26
CA LYS A 199 5.22 28.01 -9.80
C LYS A 199 5.24 28.52 -11.25
N LEU A 200 6.20 28.03 -12.05
CA LEU A 200 6.40 28.44 -13.45
C LEU A 200 5.28 27.93 -14.37
N VAL A 201 4.58 26.88 -13.96
CA VAL A 201 3.47 26.26 -14.71
C VAL A 201 2.22 26.28 -13.84
N ARG A 202 1.09 26.76 -14.37
CA ARG A 202 -0.22 26.61 -13.71
C ARG A 202 -0.53 25.12 -13.61
N GLY A 203 -0.51 24.58 -12.39
CA GLY A 203 -0.82 23.18 -12.11
C GLY A 203 -2.31 22.84 -12.17
N VAL A 204 -3.18 23.83 -12.39
CA VAL A 204 -4.64 23.66 -12.47
C VAL A 204 -5.15 24.38 -13.71
N PHE A 205 -5.81 23.64 -14.58
CA PHE A 205 -6.54 24.15 -15.74
C PHE A 205 -8.03 23.96 -15.49
N GLU A 206 -8.79 25.04 -15.50
CA GLU A 206 -10.23 25.00 -15.33
C GLU A 206 -10.89 25.45 -16.63
N VAL A 207 -11.74 24.58 -17.19
CA VAL A 207 -12.58 24.91 -18.34
C VAL A 207 -14.03 24.91 -17.86
N GLY A 208 -14.59 26.11 -17.70
CA GLY A 208 -16.01 26.29 -17.43
C GLY A 208 -16.85 25.94 -18.65
N LEU A 209 -17.89 25.13 -18.44
CA LEU A 209 -18.90 24.73 -19.41
C LEU A 209 -20.27 25.36 -19.05
N PRO A 210 -21.23 25.40 -20.00
CA PRO A 210 -22.60 25.84 -19.71
C PRO A 210 -23.22 25.02 -18.56
N GLU A 211 -24.18 25.61 -17.86
CA GLU A 211 -24.90 25.00 -16.72
C GLU A 211 -24.05 24.66 -15.49
N ARG A 212 -23.03 25.48 -15.20
CA ARG A 212 -22.13 25.35 -14.03
C ARG A 212 -21.35 24.03 -13.99
N ALA A 213 -21.28 23.30 -15.10
CA ALA A 213 -20.28 22.27 -15.29
C ALA A 213 -18.90 22.94 -15.39
N ALA A 214 -17.88 22.40 -14.71
CA ALA A 214 -16.50 22.83 -14.89
C ALA A 214 -15.60 21.60 -14.91
N VAL A 215 -14.73 21.52 -15.92
CA VAL A 215 -13.70 20.50 -15.99
C VAL A 215 -12.42 21.08 -15.43
N THR A 216 -12.05 20.62 -14.24
CA THR A 216 -10.80 21.03 -13.58
C THR A 216 -9.76 19.91 -13.73
N ILE A 217 -8.71 20.19 -14.48
CA ILE A 217 -7.55 19.30 -14.65
C ILE A 217 -6.45 19.81 -13.72
N SER A 218 -6.12 19.01 -12.70
CA SER A 218 -4.98 19.27 -11.84
C SER A 218 -3.83 18.33 -12.16
N VAL A 219 -2.68 18.90 -12.54
CA VAL A 219 -1.47 18.15 -12.88
C VAL A 219 -0.65 18.03 -11.60
N SER A 220 -0.68 16.84 -11.00
CA SER A 220 0.06 16.53 -9.78
C SER A 220 1.14 15.49 -10.11
N PRO A 221 2.44 15.83 -10.06
CA PRO A 221 3.53 14.90 -10.33
C PRO A 221 3.41 13.56 -9.59
N PRO A 222 3.09 13.55 -8.27
CA PRO A 222 2.90 12.30 -7.56
C PRO A 222 1.74 11.46 -8.12
N LEU A 223 0.62 12.08 -8.50
CA LEU A 223 -0.56 11.37 -9.03
C LEU A 223 -0.32 10.80 -10.44
N ILE A 224 0.51 11.46 -11.25
CA ILE A 224 0.96 10.90 -12.53
C ILE A 224 1.80 9.63 -12.27
N GLY A 225 2.73 9.68 -11.31
CA GLY A 225 3.50 8.52 -10.90
C GLY A 225 2.63 7.38 -10.37
N VAL A 226 1.65 7.69 -9.53
CA VAL A 226 0.65 6.72 -9.05
C VAL A 226 -0.11 6.09 -10.21
N GLY A 227 -0.61 6.91 -11.13
CA GLY A 227 -1.37 6.45 -12.30
C GLY A 227 -0.55 5.53 -13.20
N TYR A 228 0.75 5.80 -13.35
CA TYR A 228 1.67 4.93 -14.08
C TYR A 228 1.81 3.55 -13.41
N ILE A 229 1.90 3.50 -12.08
CA ILE A 229 2.02 2.24 -11.31
C ILE A 229 0.70 1.45 -11.35
N LEU A 230 -0.43 2.11 -11.16
CA LEU A 230 -1.76 1.46 -11.14
C LEU A 230 -2.23 1.04 -12.54
N GLY A 231 -1.65 1.63 -13.59
CA GLY A 231 -1.96 1.35 -14.98
C GLY A 231 -3.19 2.07 -15.51
N ILE A 232 -3.32 2.06 -16.84
CA ILE A 232 -4.32 2.83 -17.56
C ILE A 232 -5.76 2.46 -17.18
N ARG A 233 -6.02 1.18 -16.87
CA ARG A 233 -7.36 0.71 -16.53
C ARG A 233 -7.90 1.40 -15.28
N ILE A 234 -7.10 1.44 -14.21
CA ILE A 234 -7.50 2.06 -12.94
C ILE A 234 -7.53 3.58 -13.09
N ALA A 235 -6.54 4.16 -13.78
CA ALA A 235 -6.50 5.59 -14.06
C ALA A 235 -7.75 6.08 -14.83
N THR A 236 -8.19 5.35 -15.85
CA THR A 236 -9.40 5.69 -16.62
C THR A 236 -10.66 5.61 -15.77
N VAL A 237 -10.78 4.62 -14.89
CA VAL A 237 -11.92 4.52 -13.95
C VAL A 237 -11.96 5.73 -13.01
N MET A 238 -10.80 6.16 -12.49
CA MET A 238 -10.71 7.35 -11.65
C MET A 238 -11.08 8.62 -12.40
N VAL A 239 -10.58 8.79 -13.64
CA VAL A 239 -10.94 9.91 -14.50
C VAL A 239 -12.44 9.90 -14.80
N ALA A 240 -13.03 8.73 -15.11
CA ALA A 240 -14.46 8.60 -15.33
C ALA A 240 -15.28 9.03 -14.10
N GLY A 241 -14.81 8.72 -12.88
CA GLY A 241 -15.43 9.21 -11.64
C GLY A 241 -15.37 10.73 -11.50
N GLY A 242 -14.23 11.35 -11.83
CA GLY A 242 -14.07 12.80 -11.86
C GLY A 242 -14.98 13.48 -12.90
N VAL A 243 -15.07 12.90 -14.10
CA VAL A 243 -15.94 13.37 -15.18
C VAL A 243 -17.42 13.21 -14.81
N LEU A 244 -17.82 12.08 -14.23
CA LEU A 244 -19.17 11.84 -13.72
C LEU A 244 -19.55 12.89 -12.67
N SER A 245 -18.65 13.15 -11.73
CA SER A 245 -18.82 14.21 -10.73
C SER A 245 -19.01 15.59 -11.38
N ALA A 246 -18.10 15.98 -12.27
CA ALA A 246 -18.02 17.32 -12.84
C ALA A 246 -19.14 17.64 -13.86
N LEU A 247 -19.48 16.67 -14.72
CA LEU A 247 -20.40 16.89 -15.86
C LEU A 247 -21.82 16.39 -15.62
N ILE A 248 -22.03 15.47 -14.66
CA ILE A 248 -23.35 14.87 -14.44
C ILE A 248 -23.85 15.25 -13.05
N ILE A 249 -23.11 14.93 -11.99
CA ILE A 249 -23.60 15.12 -10.62
C ILE A 249 -23.76 16.61 -10.28
N ILE A 250 -22.75 17.44 -10.56
CA ILE A 250 -22.84 18.89 -10.25
C ILE A 250 -23.97 19.56 -11.04
N PRO A 251 -24.07 19.43 -12.37
CA PRO A 251 -25.17 20.04 -13.12
C PRO A 251 -26.53 19.48 -12.72
N ALA A 252 -26.65 18.18 -12.43
CA ALA A 252 -27.91 17.60 -11.95
C ALA A 252 -28.37 18.20 -10.62
N ILE A 253 -27.44 18.39 -9.66
CA ILE A 253 -27.74 19.06 -8.38
C ILE A 253 -28.13 20.52 -8.61
N TYR A 254 -27.43 21.21 -9.51
CA TYR A 254 -27.73 22.62 -9.83
C TYR A 254 -29.11 22.77 -10.48
N LEU A 255 -29.41 21.97 -11.51
CA LEU A 255 -30.69 22.00 -12.22
C LEU A 255 -31.86 21.68 -11.29
N TRP A 256 -31.74 20.60 -10.50
CA TRP A 256 -32.77 20.22 -9.54
C TRP A 256 -32.91 21.23 -8.40
N GLY A 257 -31.78 21.72 -7.87
CA GLY A 257 -31.74 22.65 -6.74
C GLY A 257 -32.09 24.10 -7.08
N SER A 258 -32.11 24.48 -8.36
CA SER A 258 -32.49 25.82 -8.83
C SER A 258 -33.93 26.21 -8.46
N GLY A 259 -34.82 25.21 -8.34
CA GLY A 259 -36.22 25.40 -7.97
C GLY A 259 -36.49 25.47 -6.47
N LEU A 260 -35.49 25.21 -5.61
CA LEU A 260 -35.68 25.20 -4.15
C LEU A 260 -35.65 26.63 -3.59
N THR A 261 -36.63 26.94 -2.74
CA THR A 261 -36.76 28.23 -2.02
C THR A 261 -36.13 28.22 -0.64
N GLU A 262 -35.70 27.06 -0.16
CA GLU A 262 -35.03 26.88 1.13
C GLU A 262 -33.68 26.16 0.96
N PRO A 263 -32.67 26.45 1.81
CA PRO A 263 -31.42 25.72 1.82
C PRO A 263 -31.62 24.23 2.11
N LEU A 264 -30.91 23.37 1.37
CA LEU A 264 -30.94 21.93 1.57
C LEU A 264 -29.69 21.47 2.31
N TYR A 265 -29.87 20.79 3.44
CA TYR A 265 -28.79 20.19 4.22
C TYR A 265 -27.88 19.30 3.33
N PRO A 266 -26.53 19.39 3.40
CA PRO A 266 -25.69 19.92 4.49
C PRO A 266 -25.43 21.43 4.51
N GLU A 267 -25.80 22.18 3.46
CA GLU A 267 -25.71 23.64 3.50
C GLU A 267 -26.95 24.22 4.18
N THR A 268 -26.74 25.17 5.10
CA THR A 268 -27.81 25.79 5.88
C THR A 268 -28.02 27.28 5.57
N VAL A 269 -27.15 27.89 4.76
CA VAL A 269 -27.11 29.35 4.56
C VAL A 269 -27.43 29.76 3.13
N LYS A 270 -26.79 29.16 2.13
CA LYS A 270 -26.97 29.52 0.71
C LYS A 270 -27.97 28.60 0.01
N LEU A 271 -28.74 29.18 -0.91
CA LEU A 271 -29.53 28.42 -1.88
C LEU A 271 -28.62 27.83 -2.95
N ILE A 272 -28.95 26.64 -3.45
CA ILE A 272 -28.18 25.95 -4.49
C ILE A 272 -28.04 26.82 -5.76
N ARG A 273 -29.06 27.65 -6.05
CA ARG A 273 -29.04 28.61 -7.17
C ARG A 273 -27.92 29.65 -7.07
N ASP A 274 -27.43 29.98 -5.89
CA ASP A 274 -26.42 31.04 -5.67
C ASP A 274 -25.01 30.47 -5.45
N MET A 275 -24.87 29.14 -5.45
CA MET A 275 -23.60 28.46 -5.17
C MET A 275 -22.67 28.37 -6.38
N THR A 276 -21.37 28.55 -6.17
CA THR A 276 -20.39 28.24 -7.21
C THR A 276 -20.23 26.72 -7.40
N THR A 277 -19.65 26.31 -8.54
CA THR A 277 -19.34 24.90 -8.83
C THR A 277 -18.51 24.24 -7.71
N ASP A 278 -17.53 24.97 -7.17
CA ASP A 278 -16.69 24.52 -6.06
C ASP A 278 -17.47 24.37 -4.73
N GLU A 279 -18.45 25.23 -4.48
CA GLU A 279 -19.30 25.14 -3.29
C GLU A 279 -20.20 23.89 -3.38
N ILE A 280 -20.81 23.64 -4.54
CA ILE A 280 -21.62 22.42 -4.78
C ILE A 280 -20.76 21.17 -4.63
N TRP A 281 -19.53 21.19 -5.16
CA TRP A 281 -18.60 20.07 -5.04
C TRP A 281 -18.24 19.78 -3.57
N ASN A 282 -17.87 20.82 -2.81
CA ASN A 282 -17.45 20.66 -1.41
C ASN A 282 -18.61 20.25 -0.49
N ARG A 283 -19.83 20.77 -0.72
CA ARG A 283 -20.96 20.62 0.21
C ARG A 283 -21.87 19.44 -0.11
N TYR A 284 -21.95 18.99 -1.36
CA TYR A 284 -22.82 17.88 -1.73
C TYR A 284 -22.04 16.72 -2.33
N VAL A 285 -21.26 16.98 -3.39
CA VAL A 285 -20.59 15.91 -4.13
C VAL A 285 -19.60 15.14 -3.26
N ARG A 286 -18.83 15.83 -2.40
CA ARG A 286 -17.93 15.17 -1.44
C ARG A 286 -18.64 14.18 -0.52
N TYR A 287 -19.86 14.49 -0.05
CA TYR A 287 -20.62 13.59 0.82
C TYR A 287 -21.19 12.40 0.03
N ILE A 288 -21.67 12.62 -1.20
CA ILE A 288 -22.10 11.54 -2.09
C ILE A 288 -20.92 10.61 -2.38
N GLY A 289 -19.75 11.17 -2.69
CA GLY A 289 -18.51 10.44 -2.90
C GLY A 289 -18.07 9.66 -1.67
N ALA A 290 -18.10 10.27 -0.47
CA ALA A 290 -17.80 9.59 0.78
C ALA A 290 -18.76 8.40 1.04
N GLY A 291 -20.06 8.58 0.77
CA GLY A 291 -21.05 7.51 0.86
C GLY A 291 -20.79 6.37 -0.14
N ALA A 292 -20.40 6.69 -1.37
CA ALA A 292 -20.03 5.70 -2.38
C ALA A 292 -18.79 4.90 -1.97
N VAL A 293 -17.76 5.58 -1.45
CA VAL A 293 -16.54 4.93 -0.92
C VAL A 293 -16.87 4.02 0.27
N ALA A 294 -17.67 4.50 1.22
CA ALA A 294 -18.11 3.72 2.38
C ALA A 294 -18.90 2.47 1.96
N THR A 295 -19.82 2.61 1.01
CA THR A 295 -20.64 1.50 0.48
C THR A 295 -19.77 0.49 -0.27
N GLY A 296 -18.85 0.96 -1.12
CA GLY A 296 -17.90 0.09 -1.83
C GLY A 296 -17.00 -0.68 -0.87
N GLY A 297 -16.53 -0.03 0.20
CA GLY A 297 -15.77 -0.66 1.27
C GLY A 297 -16.58 -1.75 2.00
N LEU A 298 -17.83 -1.47 2.36
CA LEU A 298 -18.70 -2.42 3.03
C LEU A 298 -19.04 -3.63 2.14
N ILE A 299 -19.37 -3.40 0.86
CA ILE A 299 -19.63 -4.49 -0.11
C ILE A 299 -18.39 -5.37 -0.25
N THR A 300 -17.20 -4.76 -0.34
CA THR A 300 -15.93 -5.48 -0.46
C THR A 300 -15.68 -6.33 0.78
N LEU A 301 -15.86 -5.75 1.98
CA LEU A 301 -15.74 -6.46 3.24
C LEU A 301 -16.67 -7.67 3.29
N ILE A 302 -17.96 -7.49 2.99
CA ILE A 302 -18.97 -8.56 2.98
C ILE A 302 -18.57 -9.67 2.01
N ARG A 303 -18.10 -9.32 0.80
CA ARG A 303 -17.62 -10.30 -0.18
C ARG A 303 -16.37 -11.04 0.26
N SER A 304 -15.52 -10.43 1.08
CA SER A 304 -14.30 -11.03 1.61
C SER A 304 -14.53 -11.88 2.87
N ILE A 305 -15.66 -11.74 3.57
CA ILE A 305 -15.97 -12.51 4.80
C ILE A 305 -15.80 -14.03 4.60
N PRO A 306 -16.36 -14.67 3.56
CA PRO A 306 -16.23 -16.12 3.38
C PRO A 306 -14.77 -16.57 3.30
N THR A 307 -13.96 -15.89 2.49
CA THR A 307 -12.52 -16.17 2.33
C THR A 307 -11.74 -15.94 3.61
N MET A 308 -12.08 -14.87 4.36
CA MET A 308 -11.46 -14.58 5.67
C MET A 308 -11.79 -15.67 6.69
N ILE A 309 -13.05 -16.12 6.76
CA ILE A 309 -13.48 -17.19 7.68
C ILE A 309 -12.79 -18.51 7.33
N GLU A 310 -12.73 -18.86 6.04
CA GLU A 310 -12.06 -20.07 5.56
C GLU A 310 -10.57 -20.04 5.91
N SER A 311 -9.87 -18.95 5.59
CA SER A 311 -8.46 -18.76 5.91
C SER A 311 -8.20 -18.84 7.43
N PHE A 312 -9.06 -18.21 8.23
CA PHE A 312 -8.96 -18.25 9.69
C PHE A 312 -9.22 -19.65 10.25
N ARG A 313 -10.26 -20.35 9.76
CA ARG A 313 -10.60 -21.71 10.17
C ARG A 313 -9.44 -22.67 9.88
N LEU A 314 -8.86 -22.58 8.69
CA LEU A 314 -7.71 -23.40 8.29
C LEU A 314 -6.47 -23.10 9.14
N GLY A 315 -6.22 -21.81 9.43
CA GLY A 315 -5.16 -21.38 10.34
C GLY A 315 -5.31 -21.95 11.76
N VAL A 316 -6.49 -21.85 12.36
CA VAL A 316 -6.77 -22.36 13.72
C VAL A 316 -6.69 -23.89 13.78
N GLN A 317 -7.26 -24.60 12.81
CA GLN A 317 -7.21 -26.06 12.75
C GLN A 317 -5.77 -26.60 12.65
N GLN A 318 -4.89 -25.88 11.96
CA GLN A 318 -3.47 -26.25 11.89
C GLN A 318 -2.67 -25.89 13.13
N ILE A 319 -2.97 -24.79 13.84
CA ILE A 319 -2.32 -24.49 15.13
C ILE A 319 -2.60 -25.63 16.13
N SER A 320 -3.83 -26.17 16.11
CA SER A 320 -4.20 -27.34 16.89
C SER A 320 -3.44 -28.61 16.50
N ARG A 321 -3.20 -28.84 15.19
CA ARG A 321 -2.44 -30.01 14.69
C ARG A 321 -0.92 -29.88 14.81
N ARG A 322 -0.34 -28.67 14.72
CA ARG A 322 1.11 -28.44 14.93
C ARG A 322 1.52 -28.58 16.40
N ALA A 323 0.57 -28.57 17.34
CA ALA A 323 0.86 -28.84 18.74
C ALA A 323 1.18 -30.33 19.02
N SER A 324 0.86 -31.24 18.09
CA SER A 324 1.10 -32.69 18.24
C SER A 324 2.32 -33.22 17.48
N ASP A 325 2.83 -32.53 16.46
CA ASP A 325 4.00 -32.98 15.68
C ASP A 325 5.27 -32.23 16.10
N ALA A 326 5.91 -32.72 17.16
CA ALA A 326 7.29 -32.38 17.50
C ALA A 326 8.21 -33.52 17.04
N PHE A 327 9.30 -33.19 16.35
CA PHE A 327 10.35 -34.06 15.77
C PHE A 327 10.23 -34.45 14.29
N GLN A 328 10.14 -33.46 13.39
CA GLN A 328 10.75 -33.62 12.06
C GLN A 328 11.82 -32.54 11.83
N ALA A 329 12.86 -32.89 11.09
CA ALA A 329 13.89 -31.96 10.66
C ALA A 329 13.23 -30.90 9.77
N VAL A 330 12.97 -29.72 10.32
CA VAL A 330 12.32 -28.63 9.61
C VAL A 330 13.34 -28.00 8.66
N ASP A 331 13.00 -27.97 7.37
CA ASP A 331 13.78 -27.30 6.34
C ASP A 331 14.09 -25.86 6.73
N ARG A 332 15.23 -25.33 6.28
CA ARG A 332 15.67 -23.96 6.60
C ARG A 332 14.57 -22.93 6.29
N THR A 333 13.85 -23.13 5.19
CA THR A 333 12.76 -22.27 4.73
C THR A 333 11.49 -22.41 5.57
N ASP A 334 11.33 -23.47 6.36
CA ASP A 334 10.11 -23.75 7.13
C ASP A 334 10.27 -23.47 8.64
N ARG A 335 11.41 -22.92 9.06
CA ARG A 335 11.64 -22.53 10.45
C ARG A 335 10.85 -21.27 10.80
N ASP A 336 9.77 -21.44 11.54
CA ASP A 336 8.97 -20.37 12.13
C ASP A 336 9.18 -20.31 13.65
N LEU A 337 8.85 -19.17 14.27
CA LEU A 337 8.74 -19.08 15.74
C LEU A 337 7.62 -20.00 16.24
N SER A 338 7.82 -20.57 17.43
CA SER A 338 6.82 -21.49 18.00
C SER A 338 5.48 -20.77 18.21
N PRO A 339 4.32 -21.40 17.92
CA PRO A 339 3.02 -20.78 18.13
C PRO A 339 2.78 -20.30 19.56
N ARG A 340 3.40 -20.97 20.56
CA ARG A 340 3.36 -20.55 21.96
C ARG A 340 4.09 -19.22 22.18
N THR A 341 5.28 -19.07 21.61
CA THR A 341 6.05 -17.81 21.67
C THR A 341 5.28 -16.67 21.02
N VAL A 342 4.62 -16.94 19.89
CA VAL A 342 3.78 -15.96 19.18
C VAL A 342 2.63 -15.46 20.07
N VAL A 343 1.89 -16.36 20.71
CA VAL A 343 0.80 -15.99 21.62
C VAL A 343 1.30 -15.19 22.82
N ILE A 344 2.43 -15.60 23.41
CA ILE A 344 3.04 -14.88 24.55
C ILE A 344 3.40 -13.44 24.16
N ILE A 345 3.98 -13.25 22.97
CA ILE A 345 4.32 -11.90 22.47
C ILE A 345 3.06 -11.05 22.28
N ILE A 346 2.00 -11.62 21.69
CA ILE A 346 0.73 -10.89 21.49
C ILE A 346 0.14 -10.47 22.85
N VAL A 347 0.08 -11.39 23.81
CA VAL A 347 -0.44 -11.09 25.16
C VAL A 347 0.41 -10.03 25.86
N ALA A 348 1.74 -10.11 25.75
CA ALA A 348 2.65 -9.10 26.30
C ALA A 348 2.41 -7.72 25.67
N ILE A 349 2.22 -7.65 24.35
CA ILE A 349 1.92 -6.38 23.68
C ILE A 349 0.57 -5.83 24.13
N MET A 350 -0.46 -6.67 24.24
CA MET A 350 -1.78 -6.22 24.70
C MET A 350 -1.74 -5.73 26.15
N ALA A 351 -0.94 -6.35 27.02
CA ALA A 351 -0.77 -5.91 28.41
C ALA A 351 -0.08 -4.54 28.52
N VAL A 352 0.74 -4.15 27.54
CA VAL A 352 1.34 -2.80 27.48
C VAL A 352 0.33 -1.75 26.97
N MET A 353 -0.72 -2.18 26.25
CA MET A 353 -1.75 -1.29 25.71
C MET A 353 -2.89 -0.98 26.69
N THR A 354 -3.09 -1.84 27.70
CA THR A 354 -4.08 -1.67 28.78
C THR A 354 -3.53 -0.79 29.89
#